data_AF-A0A7J7NR09-F1
#
_entry.id   AF-A0A7J7NR09-F1
#
_cell.length_a   1.000
_cell.length_b   1.000
_cell.length_c   1.000
_cell.angle_alpha   90.00
_cell.angle_beta   90.00
_cell.angle_gamma   90.00
#
_symmetry.space_group_name_H-M   'P 1'
#
loop_
_entity.id
_entity.type
_entity.pdbx_description
1 polymer ?
#
loop_
_entity_poly.entity_id
_entity_poly.type
_entity_poly.pdbx_seq_one_letter_code
_entity_poly.pdbx_strand_id
1 'polypeptide(L)'
;MIGAVDFSKDLDFWQQDRWNGFFPVKLHISKDIPNGELWHILLENNDNKPVTYCRDTQEVKLKRGLEMLTIFKDFTAKTSLLDDFTFYEEQEKSLRARKSIETVSPKIENPRNTAYQKQVDAGVKRAEEALIKASDPQYITRFSCQKPLYQCSELKPVY
;
A
#
# COMPACT_ATOMS: atom_id res chain seq x y z
N MET A 1 12.62 -16.04 -8.27
CA MET A 1 11.15 -16.00 -8.42
C MET A 1 10.70 -17.32 -9.01
N ILE A 2 9.68 -17.97 -8.45
CA ILE A 2 9.21 -19.29 -8.90
C ILE A 2 7.89 -19.21 -9.68
N GLY A 3 7.13 -18.12 -9.50
CA GLY A 3 5.83 -17.94 -10.15
C GLY A 3 5.51 -16.46 -10.34
N ALA A 4 4.40 -16.18 -11.04
CA ALA A 4 3.93 -14.83 -11.34
C ALA A 4 3.46 -14.07 -10.09
N VAL A 5 3.31 -12.75 -10.23
CA VAL A 5 2.74 -11.88 -9.19
C VAL A 5 1.22 -12.01 -9.18
N ASP A 6 0.66 -12.25 -8.00
CA ASP A 6 -0.76 -12.25 -7.71
C ASP A 6 -1.09 -11.01 -6.87
N PHE A 7 -1.80 -10.04 -7.46
CA PHE A 7 -2.21 -8.81 -6.79
C PHE A 7 -3.51 -8.96 -5.97
N SER A 8 -4.22 -10.09 -6.10
CA SER A 8 -5.45 -10.35 -5.34
C SER A 8 -5.17 -10.88 -3.95
N LYS A 9 -3.92 -11.28 -3.69
CA LYS A 9 -3.49 -11.90 -2.45
C LYS A 9 -2.50 -11.01 -1.73
N ASP A 10 -2.93 -10.48 -0.58
CA ASP A 10 -2.07 -9.76 0.34
C ASP A 10 -1.59 -10.69 1.46
N LEU A 11 -0.48 -10.30 2.08
CA LEU A 11 0.16 -11.06 3.15
C LEU A 11 0.16 -10.21 4.42
N ASP A 12 -0.30 -10.80 5.51
CA ASP A 12 -0.48 -10.15 6.82
C ASP A 12 0.76 -10.25 7.72
N PHE A 13 1.86 -10.82 7.22
CA PHE A 13 3.11 -10.95 7.96
C PHE A 13 4.03 -9.73 7.85
N TRP A 14 3.72 -8.75 6.99
CA TRP A 14 4.52 -7.54 6.89
C TRP A 14 4.34 -6.63 8.10
N GLN A 15 5.40 -5.91 8.50
CA GLN A 15 5.29 -4.94 9.59
C GLN A 15 4.44 -3.71 9.22
N GLN A 16 4.35 -3.38 7.93
CA GLN A 16 3.57 -2.26 7.40
C GLN A 16 2.63 -2.75 6.30
N ASP A 17 1.37 -2.30 6.34
CA ASP A 17 0.31 -2.67 5.40
C ASP A 17 0.39 -1.91 4.05
N ARG A 18 1.61 -1.62 3.60
CA ARG A 18 1.88 -0.85 2.37
C ARG A 18 2.18 -1.75 1.16
N TRP A 19 2.37 -3.05 1.39
CA TRP A 19 2.84 -4.00 0.40
C TRP A 19 1.67 -4.86 -0.05
N ASN A 20 1.28 -4.69 -1.32
CA ASN A 20 0.17 -5.43 -1.91
C ASN A 20 0.69 -6.46 -2.91
N GLY A 21 -0.02 -7.58 -2.99
CA GLY A 21 0.31 -8.69 -3.86
C GLY A 21 1.43 -9.60 -3.35
N PHE A 22 1.58 -10.73 -4.03
CA PHE A 22 2.45 -11.83 -3.64
C PHE A 22 3.05 -12.55 -4.85
N PHE A 23 4.30 -12.98 -4.74
CA PHE A 23 4.86 -13.99 -5.63
C PHE A 23 5.79 -14.93 -4.86
N PRO A 24 5.82 -16.24 -5.20
CA PRO A 24 6.66 -17.19 -4.49
C PRO A 24 8.14 -17.05 -4.85
N VAL A 25 9.00 -17.12 -3.85
CA VAL A 25 10.46 -17.12 -3.99
C VAL A 25 11.07 -18.34 -3.30
N LYS A 26 12.20 -18.82 -3.84
CA LYS A 26 13.05 -19.82 -3.18
C LYS A 26 14.37 -19.15 -2.88
N LEU A 27 14.73 -19.12 -1.60
CA LEU A 27 16.02 -18.62 -1.16
C LEU A 27 17.09 -19.67 -1.50
N HIS A 28 18.05 -19.31 -2.35
CA HIS A 28 19.12 -20.21 -2.78
C HIS A 28 20.40 -20.05 -1.94
N ILE A 29 20.71 -18.82 -1.54
CA ILE A 29 21.91 -18.46 -0.79
C ILE A 29 21.46 -17.51 0.32
N SER A 30 21.86 -17.80 1.57
CA SER A 30 21.59 -16.95 2.73
C SER A 30 22.90 -16.74 3.48
N LYS A 31 23.56 -15.60 3.24
CA LYS A 31 24.79 -15.20 3.93
C LYS A 31 25.06 -13.71 3.77
N ASP A 32 25.85 -13.18 4.69
CA ASP A 32 26.26 -11.78 4.65
C ASP A 32 27.53 -11.62 3.83
N ILE A 33 27.52 -10.67 2.89
CA ILE A 33 28.68 -10.32 2.06
C ILE A 33 28.93 -8.82 2.23
N PRO A 34 30.12 -8.41 2.69
CA PRO A 34 30.46 -6.99 2.81
C PRO A 34 30.40 -6.28 1.46
N ASN A 35 29.93 -5.02 1.45
CA ASN A 35 29.87 -4.20 0.24
C ASN A 35 31.23 -4.04 -0.46
N GLY A 36 32.34 -4.12 0.29
CA GLY A 36 33.70 -4.08 -0.25
C GLY A 36 34.02 -5.21 -1.23
N GLU A 37 33.34 -6.35 -1.12
CA GLU A 37 33.49 -7.45 -2.09
C GLU A 37 32.74 -7.17 -3.40
N LEU A 38 31.75 -6.27 -3.39
CA LEU A 38 30.86 -6.05 -4.54
C LEU A 38 31.09 -4.71 -5.26
N TRP A 39 31.84 -3.79 -4.65
CA TRP A 39 32.01 -2.41 -5.14
C TRP A 39 32.59 -2.29 -6.55
N HIS A 40 33.37 -3.29 -7.00
CA HIS A 40 34.04 -3.29 -8.30
C HIS A 40 33.08 -3.65 -9.45
N ILE A 41 31.89 -4.16 -9.13
CA ILE A 41 30.85 -4.49 -10.12
C ILE A 41 30.10 -3.21 -10.47
N LEU A 42 30.47 -2.62 -11.60
CA LEU A 42 29.82 -1.41 -12.13
C LEU A 42 28.69 -1.77 -13.09
N LEU A 43 27.57 -1.05 -12.96
CA LEU A 43 26.38 -1.26 -13.78
C LEU A 43 26.24 -0.19 -14.87
N GLU A 44 26.46 -0.60 -16.12
CA GLU A 44 26.35 0.27 -17.29
C GLU A 44 24.96 0.89 -17.46
N ASN A 45 23.91 0.18 -17.03
CA ASN A 45 22.52 0.63 -17.05
C ASN A 45 22.12 1.46 -15.82
N ASN A 46 23.06 1.85 -14.97
CA ASN A 46 22.85 2.67 -13.78
C ASN A 46 24.00 3.67 -13.61
N ASP A 47 24.28 4.48 -14.64
CA ASP A 47 25.33 5.51 -14.66
C ASP A 47 26.74 5.01 -14.27
N ASN A 48 27.04 3.73 -14.51
CA ASN A 48 28.27 3.07 -14.06
C ASN A 48 28.47 3.14 -12.53
N LYS A 49 27.40 3.29 -11.76
CA LYS A 49 27.45 3.19 -10.30
C LYS A 49 27.71 1.74 -9.88
N PRO A 50 28.38 1.53 -8.73
CA PRO A 50 28.54 0.19 -8.19
C PRO A 50 27.20 -0.48 -7.89
N VAL A 51 27.15 -1.82 -7.96
CA VAL A 51 25.96 -2.61 -7.64
C VAL A 51 25.45 -2.37 -6.21
N THR A 52 26.31 -1.93 -5.29
CA THR A 52 25.94 -1.59 -3.91
C THR A 52 25.10 -0.32 -3.78
N TYR A 53 24.98 0.49 -4.84
CA TYR A 53 24.15 1.71 -4.88
C TYR A 53 22.80 1.50 -5.59
N CYS A 54 22.45 0.26 -5.92
CA CYS A 54 21.21 -0.06 -6.59
C CYS A 54 19.98 0.34 -5.76
N ARG A 55 18.93 0.79 -6.44
CA ARG A 55 17.59 0.96 -5.86
C ARG A 55 16.82 -0.35 -5.94
N ASP A 56 15.69 -0.40 -5.25
CA ASP A 56 14.80 -1.55 -5.33
C ASP A 56 14.44 -1.86 -6.78
N THR A 57 14.38 -3.15 -7.12
CA THR A 57 14.13 -3.68 -8.48
C THR A 57 15.14 -3.31 -9.59
N GLN A 58 16.32 -2.76 -9.25
CA GLN A 58 17.35 -2.48 -10.26
C GLN A 58 17.80 -3.74 -11.00
N GLU A 59 17.74 -3.71 -12.33
CA GLU A 59 18.20 -4.81 -13.17
C GLU A 59 19.73 -4.88 -13.21
N VAL A 60 20.28 -6.07 -12.95
CA VAL A 60 21.69 -6.40 -13.17
C VAL A 60 21.79 -7.31 -14.38
N LYS A 61 22.44 -6.83 -15.45
CA LYS A 61 22.60 -7.61 -16.69
C LYS A 61 23.37 -8.90 -16.44
N LEU A 62 23.10 -9.92 -17.25
CA LEU A 62 23.64 -11.29 -17.12
C LEU A 62 25.15 -11.34 -16.81
N LYS A 63 25.98 -10.61 -17.57
CA LYS A 63 27.44 -10.62 -17.39
C LYS A 63 27.86 -10.23 -15.96
N ARG A 64 27.30 -9.13 -15.44
CA ARG A 64 27.58 -8.65 -14.07
C ARG A 64 26.87 -9.49 -13.02
N GLY A 65 25.69 -10.04 -13.34
CA GLY A 65 24.98 -10.97 -12.48
C GLY A 65 25.76 -12.27 -12.24
N LEU A 66 26.42 -12.81 -13.27
CA LEU A 66 27.28 -14.00 -13.13
C LEU A 66 28.52 -13.73 -12.29
N GLU A 67 29.19 -12.59 -12.50
CA GLU A 67 30.31 -12.13 -11.67
C GLU A 67 29.90 -12.03 -10.19
N MET A 68 28.76 -11.38 -9.92
CA MET A 68 28.18 -11.30 -8.58
C MET A 68 27.87 -12.68 -8.01
N LEU A 69 27.25 -13.59 -8.77
CA LEU A 69 26.93 -14.94 -8.32
C LEU A 69 28.19 -15.77 -7.97
N THR A 70 29.30 -15.57 -8.68
CA THR A 70 30.58 -16.23 -8.37
C THR A 70 31.09 -15.75 -7.01
N ILE A 71 31.10 -14.45 -6.74
CA ILE A 71 31.47 -13.90 -5.42
C ILE A 71 30.55 -14.46 -4.34
N PHE A 72 29.25 -14.51 -4.60
CA PHE A 72 28.28 -15.12 -3.70
C PHE A 72 28.48 -16.63 -3.50
N LYS A 73 29.20 -17.35 -4.34
CA LYS A 73 29.53 -18.76 -4.08
C LYS A 73 30.82 -18.87 -3.29
N ASP A 74 31.85 -18.15 -3.72
CA ASP A 74 33.22 -18.32 -3.25
C ASP A 74 33.48 -17.62 -1.91
N PHE A 75 32.71 -16.59 -1.57
CA PHE A 75 32.87 -15.87 -0.31
C PHE A 75 32.50 -16.74 0.90
N THR A 76 33.45 -16.94 1.80
CA THR A 76 33.21 -17.61 3.10
C THR A 76 32.67 -16.61 4.11
N ALA A 77 31.36 -16.59 4.29
CA ALA A 77 30.71 -15.73 5.27
C ALA A 77 30.95 -16.20 6.71
N LYS A 78 31.06 -15.23 7.61
CA LYS A 78 31.20 -15.46 9.06
C LYS A 78 29.85 -15.40 9.79
N THR A 79 28.88 -14.71 9.20
CA THR A 79 27.55 -14.46 9.75
C THR A 79 26.51 -14.54 8.66
N SER A 80 25.28 -14.80 9.07
CA SER A 80 24.10 -14.80 8.23
C SER A 80 22.87 -14.42 9.04
N LEU A 81 21.82 -13.97 8.36
CA LEU A 81 20.50 -13.75 8.97
C LEU A 81 19.97 -14.96 9.78
N LEU A 82 20.34 -16.19 9.38
CA LEU A 82 19.85 -17.40 10.04
C LEU A 82 20.48 -17.62 11.42
N ASP A 83 21.64 -17.03 11.69
CA ASP A 83 22.29 -17.12 13.00
C ASP A 83 21.46 -16.42 14.09
N ASP A 84 20.69 -15.39 13.70
CA ASP A 84 19.83 -14.59 14.57
C ASP A 84 18.36 -15.05 14.55
N PHE A 85 18.06 -16.23 14.02
CA PHE A 85 16.66 -16.66 13.80
C PHE A 85 15.80 -16.67 15.08
N THR A 86 16.36 -17.15 16.19
CA THR A 86 15.68 -17.18 17.50
C THR A 86 15.26 -15.78 17.95
N PHE A 87 16.11 -14.78 17.72
CA PHE A 87 15.81 -13.39 18.08
C PHE A 87 14.61 -12.85 17.30
N TYR A 88 14.53 -13.13 16.00
CA TYR A 88 13.38 -12.70 15.18
C TYR A 88 12.08 -13.40 15.56
N GLU A 89 12.13 -14.69 15.88
CA GLU A 89 10.99 -15.47 16.39
C GLU A 89 10.43 -14.88 17.69
N GLU A 90 11.29 -14.54 18.64
CA GLU A 90 10.89 -13.92 19.91
C GLU A 90 10.31 -12.52 19.71
N GLN A 91 10.93 -11.70 18.86
CA GLN A 91 10.40 -10.38 18.50
C GLN A 91 9.01 -10.49 17.86
N GLU A 92 8.82 -11.40 16.92
CA GLU A 92 7.52 -11.60 16.27
C GLU A 92 6.44 -12.00 17.27
N LYS A 93 6.73 -12.96 18.17
CA LYS A 93 5.80 -13.36 19.24
C LYS A 93 5.40 -12.19 20.12
N SER A 94 6.37 -11.36 20.51
CA SER A 94 6.12 -10.18 21.34
C SER A 94 5.21 -9.15 20.64
N LEU A 95 5.43 -8.90 19.34
CA LEU A 95 4.64 -7.98 18.54
C LEU A 95 3.20 -8.48 18.34
N ARG A 96 3.03 -9.78 18.06
CA ARG A 96 1.71 -10.42 17.94
C ARG A 96 0.94 -10.35 19.26
N ALA A 97 1.60 -10.60 20.40
CA ALA A 97 0.99 -10.47 21.72
C ALA A 97 0.49 -9.03 21.98
N ARG A 98 1.30 -8.01 21.66
CA ARG A 98 0.89 -6.60 21.79
C ARG A 98 -0.30 -6.24 20.91
N LYS A 99 -0.29 -6.65 19.63
CA LYS A 99 -1.42 -6.45 18.72
C LYS A 99 -2.71 -7.08 19.27
N SER A 100 -2.62 -8.28 19.86
CA SER A 100 -3.78 -8.96 20.45
C SER A 100 -4.37 -8.22 21.66
N ILE A 101 -3.53 -7.57 22.48
CA ILE A 101 -3.97 -6.78 23.64
C ILE A 101 -4.63 -5.47 23.21
N GLU A 102 -4.11 -4.81 22.18
CA GLU A 102 -4.71 -3.59 21.61
C GLU A 102 -6.10 -3.88 21.00
N THR A 103 -6.30 -5.05 20.40
CA THR A 103 -7.63 -5.46 19.89
C THR A 103 -8.63 -5.86 20.98
N VAL A 104 -8.18 -6.20 22.19
CA VAL A 104 -9.02 -6.66 23.32
C VAL A 104 -9.28 -5.56 24.36
N SER A 105 -8.59 -4.42 24.26
CA SER A 105 -8.91 -3.26 25.09
C SER A 105 -10.31 -2.74 24.74
N PRO A 106 -11.28 -2.68 25.69
CA PRO A 106 -12.54 -2.02 25.40
C PRO A 106 -12.20 -0.59 25.06
N LYS A 107 -12.62 -0.11 23.89
CA LYS A 107 -12.66 1.33 23.63
C LYS A 107 -13.41 1.93 24.81
N ILE A 108 -12.70 2.64 25.69
CA ILE A 108 -13.35 3.49 26.68
C ILE A 108 -14.03 4.56 25.84
N GLU A 109 -15.29 4.30 25.48
CA GLU A 109 -16.13 5.25 24.77
C GLU A 109 -16.25 6.47 25.67
N ASN A 110 -15.54 7.52 25.29
CA ASN A 110 -15.61 8.79 25.98
C ASN A 110 -17.03 9.35 25.73
N PRO A 111 -17.91 9.46 26.74
CA PRO A 111 -19.35 9.70 26.54
C PRO A 111 -19.67 11.06 25.91
N ARG A 112 -18.68 11.95 25.77
CA ARG A 112 -18.84 13.21 25.05
C ARG A 112 -18.83 13.06 23.53
N ASN A 113 -18.06 12.11 22.97
CA ASN A 113 -17.97 11.95 21.51
C ASN A 113 -19.19 11.23 20.91
N THR A 114 -19.86 10.37 21.69
CA THR A 114 -21.08 9.67 21.23
C THR A 114 -22.27 10.60 21.07
N ALA A 115 -22.37 11.67 21.86
CA ALA A 115 -23.45 12.66 21.74
C ALA A 115 -23.32 13.51 20.47
N TYR A 116 -22.11 13.96 20.14
CA TYR A 116 -21.86 14.71 18.90
C TYR A 116 -22.08 13.83 17.67
N GLN A 117 -21.56 12.60 17.66
CA GLN A 117 -21.75 11.70 16.52
C GLN A 117 -23.24 11.37 16.31
N LYS A 118 -24.00 11.10 17.39
CA LYS A 118 -25.46 10.88 17.31
C LYS A 118 -26.22 12.10 16.77
N GLN A 119 -25.79 13.31 17.08
CA GLN A 119 -26.40 14.54 16.54
C GLN A 119 -26.12 14.71 15.05
N VAL A 120 -24.89 14.41 14.61
CA VAL A 120 -24.50 14.46 13.19
C VAL A 120 -25.25 13.40 12.41
N ASP A 121 -25.30 12.15 12.90
CA ASP A 121 -25.99 11.04 12.24
C ASP A 121 -27.51 11.28 12.15
N ALA A 122 -28.12 11.89 13.18
CA ALA A 122 -29.53 12.30 13.14
C ALA A 122 -29.80 13.44 12.15
N GLY A 123 -28.83 14.36 11.99
CA GLY A 123 -28.89 15.42 10.99
C GLY A 123 -28.81 14.88 9.56
N VAL A 124 -27.90 13.92 9.33
CA VAL A 124 -27.72 13.26 8.02
C VAL A 124 -28.99 12.48 7.65
N LYS A 125 -29.56 11.70 8.57
CA LYS A 125 -30.82 10.97 8.32
C LYS A 125 -31.99 11.88 7.96
N ARG A 126 -32.12 13.04 8.63
CA ARG A 126 -33.16 14.02 8.27
C ARG A 126 -32.95 14.63 6.88
N ALA A 127 -31.70 14.90 6.50
CA ALA A 127 -31.39 15.43 5.18
C ALA A 127 -31.67 14.39 4.08
N GLU A 128 -31.36 13.12 4.35
CA GLU A 128 -31.61 12.01 3.44
C GLU A 128 -33.11 11.74 3.26
N GLU A 129 -33.90 11.75 4.35
CA GLU A 129 -35.36 11.67 4.30
C GLU A 129 -36.01 12.85 3.56
N ALA A 130 -35.43 14.06 3.67
CA ALA A 130 -35.89 15.23 2.94
C ALA A 130 -35.60 15.12 1.43
N LEU A 131 -34.46 14.57 1.03
CA LEU A 131 -34.15 14.30 -0.38
C LEU A 131 -35.05 13.21 -0.97
N ILE A 132 -35.32 12.15 -0.22
CA ILE A 132 -36.23 11.07 -0.63
C ILE A 132 -37.66 11.60 -0.80
N LYS A 133 -38.13 12.48 0.10
CA LYS A 133 -39.43 13.15 -0.05
C LYS A 133 -39.48 14.12 -1.24
N ALA A 134 -38.38 14.80 -1.54
CA ALA A 134 -38.29 15.72 -2.68
C ALA A 134 -38.23 14.99 -4.04
N SER A 135 -38.00 13.68 -4.05
CA SER A 135 -37.97 12.84 -5.25
C SER A 135 -39.29 12.06 -5.47
N ASP A 136 -40.30 12.24 -4.61
CA ASP A 136 -41.65 11.70 -4.78
C ASP A 136 -42.39 12.42 -5.94
N PRO A 137 -42.81 11.70 -7.00
CA PRO A 137 -43.54 12.26 -8.15
C PRO A 137 -44.82 13.02 -7.79
N GLN A 138 -45.43 12.80 -6.62
CA GLN A 138 -46.63 13.55 -6.19
C GLN A 138 -46.34 14.97 -5.66
N TYR A 139 -45.09 15.30 -5.30
CA TYR A 139 -44.71 16.66 -4.86
C TYR A 139 -44.36 17.58 -6.04
N ILE A 140 -43.94 17.02 -7.18
CA ILE A 140 -43.48 17.75 -8.37
C ILE A 140 -44.63 18.43 -9.12
N THR A 141 -45.89 18.04 -8.89
CA THR A 141 -47.06 18.56 -9.63
C THR A 141 -47.65 19.89 -9.10
N ARG A 142 -47.03 20.57 -8.13
CA ARG A 142 -47.57 21.85 -7.58
C ARG A 142 -46.90 23.14 -8.04
N PHE A 143 -45.88 23.09 -8.90
CA PHE A 143 -45.37 24.30 -9.55
C PHE A 143 -45.62 24.22 -11.06
N SER A 144 -46.89 24.39 -11.43
CA SER A 144 -47.28 24.53 -12.84
C SER A 144 -46.75 25.83 -13.41
N CYS A 145 -45.89 25.69 -14.41
CA CYS A 145 -45.47 26.67 -15.39
C CYS A 145 -46.64 27.53 -15.93
N GLN A 146 -46.52 28.86 -15.81
CA GLN A 146 -47.16 29.83 -16.70
C GLN A 146 -46.06 30.53 -17.52
N LYS A 147 -45.83 29.99 -18.73
CA LYS A 147 -45.48 30.60 -20.06
C LYS A 147 -44.86 32.02 -20.14
N PRO A 148 -44.24 32.40 -21.29
CA PRO A 148 -43.47 31.62 -22.27
C PRO A 148 -42.24 32.35 -22.89
N LEU A 149 -41.45 31.58 -23.67
CA LEU A 149 -40.77 31.91 -24.95
C LEU A 149 -40.05 33.26 -25.11
N TYR A 150 -38.72 33.24 -25.26
CA TYR A 150 -38.04 33.97 -26.33
C TYR A 150 -36.84 33.19 -26.90
N GLN A 151 -36.63 33.41 -28.20
CA GLN A 151 -35.76 32.71 -29.13
C GLN A 151 -34.27 32.73 -28.77
N CYS A 152 -33.61 31.63 -29.08
CA CYS A 152 -32.16 31.53 -29.14
C CYS A 152 -31.71 32.06 -30.51
N SER A 153 -31.04 33.22 -30.53
CA SER A 153 -30.30 33.71 -31.68
C SER A 153 -28.84 33.92 -31.29
N GLU A 154 -28.00 33.09 -31.88
CA GLU A 154 -26.58 33.28 -32.22
C GLU A 154 -25.84 34.49 -31.63
N LEU A 155 -24.77 34.24 -30.86
CA LEU A 155 -23.64 35.15 -30.78
C LEU A 155 -22.32 34.37 -30.89
N LYS A 156 -21.53 34.79 -31.89
CA LYS A 156 -20.24 34.26 -32.35
C LYS A 156 -19.12 34.44 -31.31
N PRO A 157 -18.02 33.67 -31.41
CA PRO A 157 -16.89 33.79 -30.51
C PRO A 157 -16.13 35.09 -30.76
N VAL A 158 -15.76 35.77 -29.68
CA VAL A 158 -14.75 36.83 -29.68
C VAL A 158 -13.42 36.18 -29.33
N TYR A 159 -12.41 36.48 -30.14
CA TYR A 159 -11.03 36.01 -30.07
C TYR A 159 -10.36 36.22 -28.71
#